data_AF-A0AAW2VV31-F1
#
_entry.id   AF-A0AAW2VV31-F1
#
_cell.length_a   1.000
_cell.length_b   1.000
_cell.length_c   1.000
_cell.angle_alpha   90.00
_cell.angle_beta   90.00
_cell.angle_gamma   90.00
#
_symmetry.space_group_name_H-M   'P 1'
#
loop_
_entity.id
_entity.type
_entity.pdbx_description
1 polymer ?
#
loop_
_entity_poly.entity_id
_entity_poly.type
_entity_poly.pdbx_seq_one_letter_code
_entity_poly.pdbx_strand_id
1 'polypeptide(L)'
;MVQAGYFYNAASTKRVDTTFINMMYDQAMIGLKQPLRCGFNKDSLVYAAVAVNVYAGRQWSLDYFKDKLRMLQLRYETFLLVLEEPTLHWNEKTNRMQGRREDWKNFIRV
;
A
#
# COMPACT_ATOMS: atom_id res chain seq x y z
N MET A 1 4.74 23.49 6.55
CA MET A 1 3.48 23.64 5.81
C MET A 1 3.41 22.47 4.82
N VAL A 2 2.86 21.32 5.24
CA VAL A 2 2.83 20.10 4.43
C VAL A 2 1.72 20.29 3.39
N GLN A 3 2.15 20.42 2.14
CA GLN A 3 1.30 20.79 1.02
C GLN A 3 0.17 19.76 0.85
N ALA A 4 -1.06 20.22 0.99
CA ALA A 4 -2.32 19.48 0.82
C ALA A 4 -2.54 18.96 -0.62
N GLY A 5 -1.50 18.86 -1.44
CA GLY A 5 -1.51 18.32 -2.80
C GLY A 5 -1.34 16.79 -2.88
N TYR A 6 -1.17 16.10 -1.73
CA TYR A 6 -1.08 14.64 -1.69
C TYR A 6 -2.42 13.91 -1.86
N PHE A 7 -3.50 14.64 -2.09
CA PHE A 7 -4.76 14.05 -2.54
C PHE A 7 -4.72 13.86 -4.07
N TYR A 8 -4.03 12.79 -4.46
CA TYR A 8 -4.43 11.88 -5.53
C TYR A 8 -5.04 12.52 -6.80
N ASN A 9 -4.26 12.57 -7.88
CA ASN A 9 -4.86 12.26 -9.17
C ASN A 9 -5.22 10.76 -9.12
N ALA A 10 -6.47 10.46 -8.77
CA ALA A 10 -6.88 9.19 -8.18
C ALA A 10 -6.65 7.96 -9.07
N ALA A 11 -6.76 8.12 -10.40
CA ALA A 11 -6.61 7.00 -11.33
C ALA A 11 -5.14 6.64 -11.61
N SER A 12 -4.28 7.65 -11.84
CA SER A 12 -2.86 7.42 -12.14
C SER A 12 -2.10 6.94 -10.92
N THR A 13 -2.40 7.50 -9.74
CA THR A 13 -1.79 7.06 -8.49
C THR A 13 -2.21 5.63 -8.15
N LYS A 14 -3.49 5.27 -8.33
CA LYS A 14 -3.97 3.89 -8.12
C LYS A 14 -3.26 2.88 -9.02
N ARG A 15 -3.08 3.18 -10.32
CA ARG A 15 -2.37 2.27 -11.24
C ARG A 15 -0.91 2.08 -10.84
N VAL A 16 -0.21 3.15 -10.50
CA VAL A 16 1.19 3.08 -10.06
C VAL A 16 1.30 2.37 -8.70
N ASP A 17 0.36 2.58 -7.78
CA ASP A 17 0.29 1.87 -6.50
C ASP A 17 0.09 0.36 -6.73
N THR A 18 -0.87 -0.03 -7.56
CA THR A 18 -1.12 -1.43 -7.90
C THR A 18 0.08 -2.09 -8.59
N THR A 19 0.69 -1.44 -9.59
CA THR A 19 1.88 -1.98 -10.26
C THR A 19 3.04 -2.14 -9.29
N PHE A 20 3.26 -1.17 -8.40
CA PHE A 20 4.30 -1.26 -7.37
C PHE A 20 4.04 -2.42 -6.41
N ILE A 21 2.80 -2.59 -5.91
CA ILE A 21 2.42 -3.70 -5.02
C ILE A 21 2.63 -5.05 -5.71
N ASN A 22 2.21 -5.20 -6.97
CA ASN A 22 2.37 -6.45 -7.71
C ASN A 22 3.85 -6.80 -7.88
N MET A 23 4.69 -5.83 -8.25
CA MET A 23 6.14 -6.06 -8.38
C MET A 23 6.78 -6.44 -7.05
N MET A 24 6.37 -5.80 -5.96
CA MET A 24 6.83 -6.17 -4.62
C MET A 24 6.38 -7.60 -4.27
N TYR A 25 5.14 -7.97 -4.57
CA TYR A 25 4.63 -9.33 -4.34
C TYR A 25 5.38 -10.38 -5.16
N ASP A 26 5.66 -10.10 -6.43
CA ASP A 26 6.46 -10.98 -7.29
C ASP A 26 7.86 -11.20 -6.73
N GLN A 27 8.51 -10.14 -6.25
CA GLN A 27 9.82 -10.24 -5.59
C GLN A 27 9.76 -11.05 -4.29
N ALA A 28 8.71 -10.90 -3.49
CA ALA A 28 8.49 -11.72 -2.30
C ALA A 28 8.33 -13.20 -2.66
N MET A 29 7.54 -13.51 -3.69
CA MET A 29 7.33 -14.87 -4.19
C MET A 29 8.62 -15.49 -4.75
N ILE A 30 9.46 -14.70 -5.44
CA ILE A 30 10.77 -15.16 -5.91
C ILE A 30 11.69 -15.47 -4.74
N GLY A 31 11.72 -14.62 -3.71
CA GLY A 31 12.49 -14.87 -2.49
C GLY A 31 12.03 -16.12 -1.75
N LEU A 32 10.71 -16.34 -1.63
CA LEU A 32 10.13 -17.54 -1.01
C LEU A 32 10.46 -18.84 -1.78
N LYS A 33 10.63 -18.77 -3.10
CA LYS A 33 11.00 -19.92 -3.95
C LYS A 33 12.49 -20.25 -3.94
N GLN A 34 13.33 -19.39 -3.36
CA GLN A 34 14.77 -19.63 -3.27
C GLN A 34 15.15 -20.07 -1.85
N PRO A 35 15.46 -21.36 -1.63
CA PRO A 35 15.70 -21.90 -0.28
C PRO A 35 16.94 -21.33 0.44
N LEU A 36 17.75 -20.49 -0.23
CA LEU A 36 18.97 -19.89 0.30
C LEU A 36 18.88 -18.36 0.45
N ARG A 37 17.76 -17.72 0.08
CA ARG A 37 17.57 -16.27 0.22
C ARG A 37 16.31 -15.99 1.01
N CYS A 38 16.46 -15.91 2.33
CA CYS A 38 15.41 -15.45 3.23
C CYS A 38 14.92 -14.06 2.83
N GLY A 39 13.71 -14.01 2.29
CA GLY A 39 12.84 -12.84 2.34
C GLY A 39 13.23 -11.64 1.48
N PHE A 40 12.30 -10.70 1.47
CA PHE A 40 12.37 -9.39 0.85
C PHE A 40 13.73 -8.72 1.12
N ASN A 41 14.60 -8.64 0.11
CA ASN A 41 15.91 -8.03 0.28
C ASN A 41 15.88 -6.56 -0.17
N LYS A 42 16.90 -5.79 0.21
CA LYS A 42 17.03 -4.39 -0.22
C LYS A 42 17.01 -4.24 -1.75
N ASP A 43 17.44 -5.27 -2.47
CA ASP A 43 17.45 -5.30 -3.94
C ASP A 43 16.05 -5.45 -4.53
N SER A 44 15.10 -6.09 -3.84
CA SER A 44 13.70 -6.22 -4.26
C SER A 44 13.03 -4.85 -4.40
N LEU A 45 13.28 -3.93 -3.44
CA LEU A 45 12.74 -2.57 -3.51
C LEU A 45 13.39 -1.78 -4.66
N VAL A 46 14.69 -1.93 -4.87
CA VAL A 46 15.40 -1.29 -5.97
C VAL A 46 14.87 -1.78 -7.32
N TYR A 47 14.69 -3.09 -7.47
CA TYR A 47 14.11 -3.68 -8.67
C TYR A 47 12.70 -3.15 -8.94
N ALA A 48 11.82 -3.19 -7.93
CA ALA A 48 10.46 -2.68 -8.06
C ALA A 48 10.44 -1.19 -8.41
N ALA A 49 11.31 -0.37 -7.80
CA ALA A 49 11.44 1.04 -8.11
C ALA A 49 11.83 1.29 -9.58
N VAL A 50 12.82 0.56 -10.09
CA VAL A 50 13.25 0.65 -11.50
C VAL A 50 12.11 0.25 -12.43
N ALA A 51 11.47 -0.89 -12.18
CA ALA A 51 10.42 -1.41 -13.04
C ALA A 51 9.16 -0.51 -13.04
N VAL A 52 8.78 0.07 -11.89
CA VAL A 52 7.68 1.05 -11.83
C VAL A 52 8.03 2.35 -12.55
N ASN A 53 9.27 2.83 -12.43
CA ASN A 53 9.76 4.01 -13.14
C ASN A 53 9.68 3.81 -14.67
N VAL A 54 10.11 2.65 -15.17
CA VAL A 54 9.99 2.26 -16.58
C VAL A 54 8.51 2.21 -17.00
N TYR A 55 7.65 1.53 -16.23
CA TYR A 55 6.22 1.43 -16.52
C TYR A 55 5.52 2.79 -16.57
N ALA A 56 5.86 3.69 -15.64
CA ALA A 56 5.23 4.99 -15.52
C ALA A 56 5.85 6.06 -16.43
N GLY A 57 6.96 5.76 -17.11
CA GLY A 57 7.75 6.74 -17.86
C GLY A 57 8.26 7.88 -16.96
N ARG A 58 8.58 7.58 -15.70
CA ARG A 58 9.02 8.56 -14.69
C ARG A 58 10.33 8.13 -14.03
N GLN A 59 10.98 9.07 -13.34
CA GLN A 59 12.21 8.82 -12.58
C GLN A 59 12.03 9.27 -11.13
N TRP A 60 11.20 8.55 -10.37
CA TRP A 60 11.12 8.77 -8.94
C TRP A 60 12.35 8.19 -8.22
N SER A 61 12.78 8.86 -7.14
CA SER A 61 13.91 8.43 -6.34
C SER A 61 13.59 7.15 -5.55
N LEU A 62 14.64 6.43 -5.12
CA LEU A 62 14.45 5.28 -4.24
C LEU A 62 13.77 5.68 -2.91
N ASP A 63 14.05 6.87 -2.39
CA ASP A 63 13.43 7.37 -1.16
C ASP A 63 11.93 7.60 -1.32
N TYR A 64 11.47 8.07 -2.49
CA TYR A 64 10.04 8.12 -2.80
C TYR A 64 9.38 6.74 -2.68
N PHE A 65 10.04 5.67 -3.17
CA PHE A 65 9.52 4.32 -3.05
C PHE A 65 9.57 3.75 -1.63
N LYS A 66 10.56 4.14 -0.81
CA LYS A 66 10.59 3.80 0.62
C LYS A 66 9.42 4.45 1.37
N ASP A 67 9.21 5.74 1.14
CA ASP A 67 8.09 6.47 1.75
C ASP A 67 6.75 5.89 1.30
N LYS A 68 6.65 5.56 0.02
CA LYS A 68 5.47 4.90 -0.55
C LYS A 68 5.21 3.53 0.07
N LEU A 69 6.25 2.71 0.25
CA LEU A 69 6.14 1.42 0.93
C LEU A 69 5.65 1.60 2.37
N ARG A 70 6.24 2.54 3.11
CA ARG A 70 5.83 2.88 4.48
C ARG A 70 4.35 3.30 4.56
N MET A 71 3.91 4.12 3.62
CA MET A 71 2.51 4.55 3.53
C MET A 71 1.56 3.38 3.20
N LEU A 72 1.97 2.45 2.34
CA LEU A 72 1.19 1.26 2.02
C LEU A 72 1.10 0.30 3.22
N GLN A 73 2.19 0.12 3.95
CA GLN A 73 2.22 -0.68 5.19
C GLN A 73 1.29 -0.08 6.24
N LEU A 74 1.39 1.22 6.50
CA LEU A 74 0.50 1.92 7.45
C LEU A 74 -0.98 1.74 7.07
N ARG A 75 -1.31 1.86 5.78
CA ARG A 75 -2.68 1.64 5.29
C ARG A 75 -3.16 0.21 5.49
N TYR A 76 -2.29 -0.76 5.25
CA TYR A 76 -2.61 -2.17 5.47
C TYR A 76 -2.86 -2.46 6.95
N GLU A 77 -1.96 -2.00 7.83
CA GLU A 77 -2.12 -2.12 9.30
C GLU A 77 -3.41 -1.45 9.78
N THR A 78 -3.68 -0.22 9.32
CA THR A 78 -4.93 0.49 9.63
C THR A 78 -6.14 -0.31 9.15
N PHE A 79 -6.08 -0.91 7.96
CA PHE A 79 -7.16 -1.73 7.43
C PHE A 79 -7.38 -3.00 8.26
N LEU A 80 -6.32 -3.64 8.76
CA LEU A 80 -6.45 -4.77 9.69
C LEU A 80 -7.17 -4.36 10.98
N LEU A 81 -6.80 -3.23 11.58
CA LEU A 81 -7.49 -2.70 12.78
C LEU A 81 -8.97 -2.43 12.50
N VAL A 82 -9.30 -1.90 11.32
CA VAL A 82 -10.69 -1.68 10.89
C VAL A 82 -11.46 -2.99 10.74
N LEU A 83 -10.80 -4.08 10.30
CA LEU A 83 -11.43 -5.41 10.20
C LEU A 83 -11.61 -6.08 11.56
N GLU A 84 -10.78 -5.73 12.55
CA GLU A 84 -10.89 -6.24 13.92
C GLU A 84 -11.95 -5.51 14.74
N GLU A 85 -12.36 -4.30 14.33
CA GLU A 85 -13.42 -3.53 14.99
C GLU A 85 -14.79 -4.20 14.78
N PRO A 86 -15.40 -4.82 15.82
CA PRO A 86 -16.60 -5.66 15.64
C PRO A 86 -17.83 -4.90 15.14
N THR A 87 -17.83 -3.58 15.34
CA THR A 87 -18.92 -2.69 14.91
C THR A 87 -18.81 -2.27 13.45
N LEU A 88 -17.63 -2.45 12.83
CA LEU A 88 -17.38 -2.18 11.43
C LEU A 88 -17.44 -3.50 10.64
N HIS A 89 -18.11 -3.49 9.50
CA HIS A 89 -18.20 -4.67 8.63
C HIS A 89 -18.00 -4.31 7.16
N TRP A 90 -17.40 -5.22 6.42
CA TRP A 90 -17.24 -5.08 4.98
C TRP A 90 -18.57 -5.33 4.27
N ASN A 91 -19.00 -4.38 3.42
CA ASN A 91 -20.17 -4.55 2.56
C ASN A 91 -19.72 -4.82 1.12
N GLU A 92 -19.86 -6.07 0.68
CA GLU A 92 -19.46 -6.53 -0.65
C GLU A 92 -20.20 -5.80 -1.80
N LYS A 93 -21.49 -5.47 -1.61
CA LYS A 93 -22.29 -4.78 -2.65
C LYS A 93 -21.77 -3.38 -2.93
N THR A 94 -21.32 -2.69 -1.89
CA THR A 94 -20.78 -1.33 -2.02
C THR A 94 -19.26 -1.29 -2.13
N ASN A 95 -18.60 -2.43 -1.90
CA ASN A 95 -17.14 -2.58 -1.83
C ASN A 95 -16.51 -1.57 -0.85
N ARG A 96 -17.13 -1.40 0.33
CA ARG A 96 -16.76 -0.42 1.37
C ARG A 96 -17.02 -0.97 2.77
N MET A 97 -16.22 -0.51 3.74
CA MET A 97 -16.52 -0.72 5.17
C MET A 97 -17.73 0.12 5.59
N GLN A 98 -18.61 -0.47 6.39
CA GLN A 98 -19.82 0.13 6.93
C GLN A 98 -19.85 0.01 8.45
N GLY A 99 -20.50 0.96 9.09
CA GLY A 99 -20.63 1.08 10.54
C GLY A 99 -21.43 2.34 10.87
N ARG A 100 -21.90 2.46 12.12
CA ARG A 100 -22.58 3.70 12.53
C ARG A 100 -21.57 4.83 12.63
N ARG A 101 -22.04 6.07 12.56
CA ARG A 101 -21.18 7.25 12.67
C ARG A 101 -20.38 7.26 13.98
N GLU A 102 -21.00 6.78 15.04
CA GLU A 102 -20.43 6.69 16.39
C GLU A 102 -19.30 5.66 16.44
N ASP A 103 -19.46 4.53 15.76
CA ASP A 103 -18.46 3.47 15.64
C ASP A 103 -17.18 4.00 14.96
N TRP A 104 -17.35 4.72 13.83
CA TRP A 104 -16.24 5.40 13.15
C TRP A 104 -15.56 6.45 14.02
N LYS A 105 -16.33 7.22 14.81
CA LYS A 105 -15.76 8.23 15.71
C LYS A 105 -14.96 7.60 16.85
N ASN A 106 -15.41 6.47 17.37
CA ASN A 106 -14.70 5.74 18.42
C ASN A 106 -13.41 5.14 17.87
N PHE A 107 -13.47 4.48 16.71
CA PHE A 107 -12.31 3.90 16.04
C PHE A 107 -11.22 4.94 15.72
N ILE A 108 -11.57 6.10 15.14
CA ILE A 108 -10.60 7.14 14.74
C ILE A 108 -9.98 7.86 15.95
N ARG A 109 -10.61 7.79 17.12
CA ARG A 109 -10.13 8.46 18.35
C ARG A 109 -9.12 7.63 19.14
N VAL A 110 -8.93 6.36 18.78
CA VAL A 110 -7.87 5.47 19.28
C VAL A 110 -6.59 5.74 18.49
#